data_AF-A0A6F8YTZ8-F1
#
_entry.id   AF-A0A6F8YTZ8-F1
#
_cell.length_a   1.000
_cell.length_b   1.000
_cell.length_c   1.000
_cell.angle_alpha   90.00
_cell.angle_beta   90.00
_cell.angle_gamma   90.00
#
_symmetry.space_group_name_H-M   'P 1'
#
loop_
_entity.id
_entity.type
_entity.pdbx_description
1 polymer ?
#
loop_
_entity_poly.entity_id
_entity_poly.type
_entity_poly.pdbx_seq_one_letter_code
_entity_poly.pdbx_strand_id
1 'polypeptide(L)'
;MIVFDGICRSELGLARKADAKRAEIIEFWRTVEMFSPQSVEKVRRERLVFAVQPGEPLPWEPDHEIARRPLRSNQTWRHVVYLGTYRLDAVFETISRFFEPDLDSFDERPAGESAVAMFLVDEDGKAVLDSAVLSSCAWATGQVLSRGRRSRDWLRGFEDAAERFSEAWSEQVIKEIVPPVDEDSPPTVYRWVLDHVRLRACLAAATAPAGVGEALSCTEIRIRSQIVARRTADSGGHEFLNSFIMGDLEWVAGRAAKGDVGAALCEYLRPEAEIRTTARVDVRAQPAAYPTLPPSKWIDVSGATAQGHWIPDEGRQLDRVLGTLADLQFDMSEVMVIAPFRDIARQVSGRSRRYPGLVAGTVHTAQGKQADIVILVLGGNPQRPGARQWAASRPNLLNVAVSRAKRRLYVIGDRRAWAAQRHFSVLAADLPHTTPIKPH
;
A
#
# COMPACT_ATOMS: atom_id res chain seq x y z
N MET A 1 30.39 -47.23 3.60
CA MET A 1 30.75 -45.79 3.53
C MET A 1 30.29 -45.09 2.24
N ILE A 2 30.04 -45.80 1.13
CA ILE A 2 29.63 -45.21 -0.16
C ILE A 2 28.12 -44.90 -0.26
N VAL A 3 27.26 -45.61 0.49
CA VAL A 3 25.79 -45.41 0.46
C VAL A 3 25.35 -44.20 1.30
N PHE A 4 26.08 -43.85 2.37
CA PHE A 4 25.80 -42.66 3.19
C PHE A 4 26.21 -41.35 2.47
N ASP A 5 27.26 -41.36 1.64
CA ASP A 5 27.71 -40.17 0.90
C ASP A 5 26.74 -39.81 -0.26
N GLY A 6 26.08 -40.82 -0.86
CA GLY A 6 25.07 -40.60 -1.92
C GLY A 6 23.76 -39.99 -1.42
N ILE A 7 23.26 -40.44 -0.25
CA ILE A 7 22.03 -39.92 0.36
C ILE A 7 22.24 -38.49 0.84
N CYS A 8 23.34 -38.21 1.55
CA CYS A 8 23.68 -36.84 1.96
C CYS A 8 23.81 -35.89 0.78
N ARG A 9 24.44 -36.29 -0.34
CA ARG A 9 24.53 -35.44 -1.55
C ARG A 9 23.18 -35.20 -2.21
N SER A 10 22.27 -36.17 -2.19
CA SER A 10 20.92 -36.02 -2.74
C SER A 10 20.03 -35.10 -1.88
N GLU A 11 20.12 -35.22 -0.56
CA GLU A 11 19.42 -34.35 0.40
C GLU A 11 19.98 -32.93 0.39
N LEU A 12 21.31 -32.77 0.35
CA LEU A 12 21.98 -31.48 0.15
C LEU A 12 21.57 -30.82 -1.18
N GLY A 13 21.43 -31.62 -2.25
CA GLY A 13 20.98 -31.14 -3.56
C GLY A 13 19.51 -30.70 -3.58
N LEU A 14 18.64 -31.36 -2.82
CA LEU A 14 17.24 -30.99 -2.66
C LEU A 14 17.07 -29.76 -1.77
N ALA A 15 17.77 -29.70 -0.63
CA ALA A 15 17.78 -28.55 0.27
C ALA A 15 18.24 -27.29 -0.46
N ARG A 16 19.33 -27.39 -1.24
CA ARG A 16 19.84 -26.27 -2.05
C ARG A 16 18.86 -25.80 -3.13
N LYS A 17 18.03 -26.69 -3.67
CA LYS A 17 16.94 -26.34 -4.61
C LYS A 17 15.78 -25.65 -3.89
N ALA A 18 15.41 -26.11 -2.70
CA ALA A 18 14.39 -25.49 -1.87
C ALA A 18 14.80 -24.07 -1.46
N ASP A 19 16.04 -23.88 -1.01
CA ASP A 19 16.59 -22.58 -0.63
C ASP A 19 16.64 -21.59 -1.79
N ALA A 20 17.08 -22.05 -2.97
CA ALA A 20 17.01 -21.25 -4.19
C ALA A 20 15.57 -20.85 -4.53
N LYS A 21 14.59 -21.75 -4.34
CA LYS A 21 13.19 -21.45 -4.61
C LYS A 21 12.60 -20.42 -3.64
N ARG A 22 12.98 -20.48 -2.36
CA ARG A 22 12.60 -19.46 -1.36
C ARG A 22 13.13 -18.09 -1.76
N ALA A 23 14.42 -18.03 -2.13
CA ALA A 23 15.03 -16.79 -2.61
C ALA A 23 14.29 -16.25 -3.85
N GLU A 24 13.94 -17.09 -4.83
CA GLU A 24 13.15 -16.68 -5.99
C GLU A 24 11.80 -16.05 -5.61
N ILE A 25 11.11 -16.55 -4.59
CA ILE A 25 9.83 -15.99 -4.12
C ILE A 25 10.05 -14.60 -3.49
N ILE A 26 11.10 -14.45 -2.68
CA ILE A 26 11.41 -13.17 -2.03
C ILE A 26 11.87 -12.14 -3.08
N GLU A 27 12.65 -12.54 -4.07
CA GLU A 27 13.03 -11.70 -5.22
C GLU A 27 11.82 -11.27 -6.05
N PHE A 28 10.82 -12.15 -6.19
CA PHE A 28 9.55 -11.78 -6.80
C PHE A 28 8.83 -10.70 -5.98
N TRP A 29 8.77 -10.83 -4.65
CA TRP A 29 8.22 -9.77 -3.80
C TRP A 29 9.00 -8.46 -3.92
N ARG A 30 10.34 -8.51 -3.92
CA ARG A 30 11.19 -7.33 -4.16
C ARG A 30 10.83 -6.68 -5.50
N THR A 31 10.65 -7.48 -6.55
CA THR A 31 10.24 -7.00 -7.88
C THR A 31 8.89 -6.28 -7.83
N VAL A 32 7.90 -6.84 -7.12
CA VAL A 32 6.59 -6.19 -6.93
C VAL A 32 6.76 -4.84 -6.21
N GLU A 33 7.58 -4.79 -5.15
CA GLU A 33 7.86 -3.55 -4.43
C GLU A 33 8.59 -2.50 -5.28
N MET A 34 9.46 -2.92 -6.20
CA MET A 34 10.11 -2.00 -7.16
C MET A 34 9.08 -1.35 -8.09
N PHE A 35 7.97 -2.01 -8.42
CA PHE A 35 6.87 -1.45 -9.21
C PHE A 35 5.74 -0.83 -8.36
N SER A 36 5.99 -0.57 -7.08
CA SER A 36 5.05 0.10 -6.17
C SER A 36 5.57 1.49 -5.74
N PRO A 37 5.67 2.47 -6.68
CA PRO A 37 6.19 3.79 -6.37
C PRO A 37 5.28 4.57 -5.43
N GLN A 38 5.87 5.47 -4.66
CA GLN A 38 5.10 6.45 -3.89
C GLN A 38 4.55 7.55 -4.81
N SER A 39 3.34 8.02 -4.49
CA SER A 39 2.68 9.08 -5.26
C SER A 39 3.22 10.46 -4.90
N VAL A 40 3.49 11.27 -5.92
CA VAL A 40 3.88 12.68 -5.78
C VAL A 40 2.64 13.56 -5.84
N GLU A 41 2.53 14.52 -4.92
CA GLU A 41 1.39 15.45 -4.90
C GLU A 41 1.34 16.29 -6.18
N LYS A 42 0.13 16.50 -6.71
CA LYS A 42 -0.11 17.38 -7.86
C LYS A 42 0.21 18.84 -7.50
N VAL A 43 0.61 19.61 -8.51
CA VAL A 43 0.81 21.06 -8.40
C VAL A 43 -0.44 21.72 -7.82
N ARG A 44 -0.27 22.32 -6.64
CA ARG A 44 -1.31 23.00 -5.86
C ARG A 44 -0.64 24.06 -5.00
N ARG A 45 -0.75 25.33 -5.38
CA ARG A 45 -0.12 26.43 -4.67
C ARG A 45 -0.56 26.54 -3.21
N GLU A 46 -1.83 26.21 -2.91
CA GLU A 46 -2.35 26.21 -1.54
C GLU A 46 -1.72 25.14 -0.65
N ARG A 47 -1.20 24.07 -1.27
CA ARG A 47 -0.43 23.00 -0.60
C ARG A 47 1.08 23.20 -0.70
N LEU A 48 1.52 24.34 -1.23
CA LEU A 48 2.93 24.67 -1.44
C LEU A 48 3.65 23.68 -2.35
N VAL A 49 2.94 23.19 -3.37
CA VAL A 49 3.50 22.33 -4.42
C VAL A 49 3.51 23.10 -5.73
N PHE A 50 4.70 23.33 -6.27
CA PHE A 50 4.96 24.21 -7.41
C PHE A 50 5.64 23.42 -8.54
N ALA A 51 5.25 23.67 -9.80
CA ALA A 51 6.05 23.23 -10.94
C ALA A 51 7.14 24.28 -11.20
N VAL A 52 8.36 23.84 -11.52
CA VAL A 52 9.46 24.74 -11.89
C VAL A 52 9.25 25.23 -13.32
N GLN A 53 9.00 26.53 -13.48
CA GLN A 53 8.85 27.18 -14.78
C GLN A 53 10.06 28.07 -15.09
N PRO A 54 10.53 28.12 -16.35
CA PRO A 54 11.58 29.05 -16.75
C PRO A 54 11.17 30.51 -16.47
N GLY A 55 12.04 31.25 -15.78
CA GLY A 55 11.82 32.68 -15.48
C GLY A 55 10.90 32.95 -14.29
N GLU A 56 10.28 31.93 -13.69
CA GLU A 56 9.62 32.08 -12.39
C GLU A 56 10.63 31.87 -11.25
N PRO A 57 10.53 32.63 -10.14
CA PRO A 57 11.42 32.45 -9.01
C PRO A 57 11.19 31.10 -8.33
N LEU A 58 12.26 30.49 -7.82
CA LEU A 58 12.24 29.24 -7.06
C LEU A 58 11.80 29.50 -5.61
N PRO A 59 11.30 28.48 -4.88
CA PRO A 59 10.72 28.66 -3.55
C PRO A 59 11.62 29.30 -2.49
N TRP A 60 12.94 29.20 -2.65
CA TRP A 60 13.96 29.80 -1.78
C TRP A 60 14.48 31.16 -2.29
N GLU A 61 14.01 31.64 -3.45
CA GLU A 61 14.43 32.94 -3.98
C GLU A 61 13.60 34.09 -3.36
N PRO A 62 14.21 35.27 -3.12
CA PRO A 62 13.55 36.39 -2.43
C PRO A 62 12.25 36.90 -3.07
N ASP A 63 12.13 36.72 -4.39
CA ASP A 63 10.99 37.16 -5.18
C ASP A 63 9.84 36.15 -5.23
N HIS A 64 10.02 34.95 -4.65
CA HIS A 64 8.97 33.95 -4.60
C HIS A 64 7.92 34.23 -3.50
N GLU A 65 6.67 33.85 -3.77
CA GLU A 65 5.50 34.15 -2.91
C GLU A 65 5.60 33.61 -1.48
N ILE A 66 6.42 32.58 -1.23
CA ILE A 66 6.58 31.99 0.10
C ILE A 66 7.80 32.52 0.87
N ALA A 67 8.76 33.15 0.20
CA ALA A 67 10.02 33.57 0.81
C ALA A 67 9.82 34.63 1.91
N ARG A 68 8.76 35.43 1.80
CA ARG A 68 8.43 36.50 2.77
C ARG A 68 7.52 36.05 3.91
N ARG A 69 7.15 34.77 3.99
CA ARG A 69 6.24 34.29 5.05
C ARG A 69 6.98 34.26 6.39
N PRO A 70 6.36 34.75 7.48
CA PRO A 70 7.01 34.79 8.79
C PRO A 70 7.20 33.38 9.36
N LEU A 71 8.41 33.09 9.84
CA LEU A 71 8.75 31.87 10.55
C LEU A 71 9.02 32.16 12.03
N ARG A 72 8.71 31.19 12.90
CA ARG A 72 9.19 31.23 14.29
C ARG A 72 10.70 30.93 14.34
N SER A 73 11.37 31.36 15.39
CA SER A 73 12.82 31.15 15.56
C SER A 73 13.25 29.67 15.53
N ASN A 74 12.37 28.75 15.92
CA ASN A 74 12.61 27.31 15.90
C ASN A 74 12.17 26.62 14.60
N GLN A 75 11.74 27.38 13.59
CA GLN A 75 11.25 26.89 12.31
C GLN A 75 12.24 27.23 11.19
N THR A 76 12.17 26.44 10.13
CA THR A 76 12.89 26.66 8.87
C THR A 76 12.09 26.08 7.71
N TRP A 77 12.39 26.55 6.50
CA TRP A 77 11.87 25.94 5.28
C TRP A 77 12.64 24.67 4.95
N ARG A 78 11.91 23.66 4.49
CA ARG A 78 12.46 22.48 3.84
C ARG A 78 11.69 22.26 2.55
N HIS A 79 12.43 22.02 1.48
CA HIS A 79 11.86 21.78 0.17
C HIS A 79 12.21 20.36 -0.27
N VAL A 80 11.26 19.71 -0.92
CA VAL A 80 11.46 18.43 -1.59
C VAL A 80 11.39 18.72 -3.08
N VAL A 81 12.49 18.43 -3.78
CA VAL A 81 12.57 18.55 -5.23
C VAL A 81 12.32 17.18 -5.83
N TYR A 82 11.24 17.04 -6.59
CA TYR A 82 10.95 15.87 -7.40
C TYR A 82 11.43 16.12 -8.83
N LEU A 83 12.31 15.25 -9.31
CA LEU A 83 12.92 15.32 -10.63
C LEU A 83 12.17 14.39 -11.60
N GLY A 84 11.66 14.94 -12.69
CA GLY A 84 11.11 14.18 -13.80
C GLY A 84 9.85 13.46 -13.40
N THR A 85 8.76 14.20 -13.17
CA THR A 85 7.49 13.58 -12.82
C THR A 85 6.90 12.80 -14.00
N TYR A 86 6.34 11.62 -13.73
CA TYR A 86 5.69 10.78 -14.73
C TYR A 86 4.37 10.22 -14.20
N ARG A 87 3.47 9.83 -15.12
CA ARG A 87 2.19 9.22 -14.77
C ARG A 87 2.36 7.74 -14.45
N LEU A 88 1.68 7.27 -13.42
CA LEU A 88 1.72 5.86 -13.02
C LEU A 88 1.09 4.92 -14.04
N ASP A 89 0.07 5.37 -14.75
CA ASP A 89 -0.53 4.59 -15.83
C ASP A 89 0.39 4.42 -17.04
N ALA A 90 1.30 5.37 -17.31
CA ALA A 90 2.32 5.24 -18.35
C ALA A 90 3.34 4.13 -18.04
N VAL A 91 3.65 3.89 -16.75
CA VAL A 91 4.45 2.75 -16.33
C VAL A 91 3.72 1.44 -16.66
N PHE A 92 2.44 1.35 -16.31
CA PHE A 92 1.63 0.16 -16.61
C PHE A 92 1.55 -0.09 -18.13
N GLU A 93 1.24 0.95 -18.92
CA GLU A 93 1.22 0.88 -20.39
C GLU A 93 2.56 0.43 -20.98
N THR A 94 3.67 0.83 -20.36
CA THR A 94 5.01 0.40 -20.76
C THR A 94 5.21 -1.09 -20.47
N ILE A 95 4.89 -1.53 -19.25
CA ILE A 95 5.06 -2.93 -18.82
C ILE A 95 4.15 -3.86 -19.62
N SER A 96 2.88 -3.52 -19.86
CA SER A 96 1.93 -4.35 -20.63
C SER A 96 2.35 -4.60 -22.07
N ARG A 97 3.29 -3.83 -22.64
CA ARG A 97 3.88 -4.13 -23.96
C ARG A 97 4.83 -5.33 -23.94
N PHE A 98 5.37 -5.67 -22.77
CA PHE A 98 6.37 -6.73 -22.60
C PHE A 98 5.84 -7.94 -21.83
N PHE A 99 4.74 -7.78 -21.07
CA PHE A 99 4.10 -8.84 -20.30
C PHE A 99 2.66 -9.04 -20.78
N GLU A 100 2.31 -10.29 -21.09
CA GLU A 100 0.94 -10.65 -21.47
C GLU A 100 0.01 -10.47 -20.26
N PRO A 101 -1.16 -9.83 -20.44
CA PRO A 101 -2.13 -9.70 -19.37
C PRO A 101 -2.68 -11.08 -18.99
N ASP A 102 -2.50 -11.46 -17.72
CA ASP A 102 -3.14 -12.63 -17.14
C ASP A 102 -4.66 -12.39 -17.02
N LEU A 103 -5.47 -13.35 -17.47
CA LEU A 103 -6.94 -13.26 -17.48
C LEU A 103 -7.53 -13.15 -16.06
N ASP A 104 -6.78 -13.59 -15.04
CA ASP A 104 -7.16 -13.49 -13.63
C ASP A 104 -6.60 -12.23 -12.93
N SER A 105 -5.86 -11.37 -13.63
CA SER A 105 -5.30 -10.14 -13.07
C SER A 105 -6.34 -9.02 -13.02
N PHE A 106 -6.62 -8.51 -11.82
CA PHE A 106 -7.48 -7.35 -11.61
C PHE A 106 -6.77 -6.07 -12.10
N ASP A 107 -7.21 -5.54 -13.24
CA ASP A 107 -6.58 -4.41 -13.92
C ASP A 107 -7.10 -3.05 -13.39
N GLU A 108 -6.70 -2.69 -12.16
CA GLU A 108 -6.86 -1.32 -11.67
C GLU A 108 -5.63 -0.49 -12.06
N ARG A 109 -5.74 0.26 -13.15
CA ARG A 109 -4.69 1.18 -13.58
C ARG A 109 -4.41 2.18 -12.45
N PRO A 110 -3.19 2.20 -11.89
CA PRO A 110 -2.87 3.12 -10.80
C PRO A 110 -2.96 4.55 -11.32
N ALA A 111 -3.83 5.35 -10.70
CA ALA A 111 -3.96 6.77 -10.99
C ALA A 111 -2.96 7.57 -10.15
N GLY A 112 -2.36 8.60 -10.74
CA GLY A 112 -1.43 9.49 -10.05
C GLY A 112 -0.14 9.68 -10.81
N GLU A 113 0.80 10.31 -10.14
CA GLU A 113 2.13 10.61 -10.67
C GLU A 113 3.18 10.20 -9.64
N SER A 114 4.37 9.87 -10.12
CA SER A 114 5.57 9.71 -9.31
C SER A 114 6.71 10.50 -9.95
N ALA A 115 7.94 10.34 -9.48
CA ALA A 115 9.11 11.05 -10.01
C ALA A 115 10.29 10.10 -10.19
N VAL A 116 11.21 10.45 -11.12
CA VAL A 116 12.42 9.65 -11.39
C VAL A 116 13.37 9.69 -10.20
N ALA A 117 13.49 10.83 -9.53
CA ALA A 117 14.29 10.97 -8.33
C ALA A 117 13.75 12.10 -7.44
N MET A 118 14.21 12.15 -6.19
CA MET A 118 13.98 13.28 -5.29
C MET A 118 15.20 13.59 -4.44
N PHE A 119 15.26 14.81 -3.91
CA PHE A 119 16.22 15.19 -2.89
C PHE A 119 15.67 16.37 -2.07
N LEU A 120 16.30 16.64 -0.93
CA LEU A 120 15.92 17.73 -0.03
C LEU A 120 16.77 18.99 -0.29
N VAL A 121 16.15 20.14 -0.09
CA VAL A 121 16.78 21.46 -0.17
C VAL A 121 16.42 22.26 1.08
N ASP A 122 17.42 22.92 1.67
CA ASP A 122 17.28 23.76 2.86
C ASP A 122 16.70 25.15 2.54
N GLU A 123 16.51 25.98 3.58
CA GLU A 123 15.93 27.33 3.44
C GLU A 123 16.77 28.28 2.57
N ASP A 124 18.07 28.02 2.43
CA ASP A 124 18.99 28.82 1.63
C ASP A 124 19.03 28.37 0.16
N GLY A 125 18.22 27.38 -0.21
CA GLY A 125 18.23 26.81 -1.55
C GLY A 125 19.40 25.89 -1.82
N LYS A 126 20.08 25.37 -0.79
CA LYS A 126 21.18 24.41 -0.93
C LYS A 126 20.68 22.99 -0.69
N ALA A 127 21.19 22.04 -1.46
CA ALA A 127 20.84 20.64 -1.29
C ALA A 127 21.28 20.12 0.09
N VAL A 128 20.43 19.33 0.76
CA VAL A 128 20.85 18.52 1.91
C VAL A 128 21.62 17.32 1.36
N LEU A 129 22.87 17.15 1.76
CA LEU A 129 23.71 16.04 1.29
C LEU A 129 23.10 14.69 1.70
N ASP A 130 23.38 13.65 0.94
CA ASP A 130 22.91 12.28 1.16
C ASP A 130 21.37 12.11 1.16
N SER A 131 20.63 13.15 0.77
CA SER A 131 19.16 13.11 0.71
C SER A 131 18.60 12.64 -0.64
N ALA A 132 19.47 12.41 -1.63
CA ALA A 132 19.08 12.04 -2.98
C ALA A 132 18.60 10.58 -3.05
N VAL A 133 17.44 10.36 -3.66
CA VAL A 133 16.82 9.05 -3.83
C VAL A 133 16.41 8.85 -5.28
N LEU A 134 16.92 7.79 -5.92
CA LEU A 134 16.48 7.32 -7.23
C LEU A 134 15.21 6.46 -7.08
N SER A 135 14.24 6.62 -7.97
CA SER A 135 13.03 5.78 -8.00
C SER A 135 13.34 4.39 -8.55
N SER A 136 13.09 3.36 -7.75
CA SER A 136 13.19 1.96 -8.17
C SER A 136 12.20 1.63 -9.29
N CYS A 137 11.00 2.22 -9.26
CA CYS A 137 9.99 2.04 -10.30
C CYS A 137 10.42 2.65 -11.62
N ALA A 138 10.93 3.89 -11.61
CA ALA A 138 11.43 4.53 -12.83
C ALA A 138 12.58 3.72 -13.41
N TRP A 139 13.57 3.36 -12.59
CA TRP A 139 14.71 2.55 -13.02
C TRP A 139 14.29 1.18 -13.57
N ALA A 140 13.44 0.44 -12.85
CA ALA A 140 12.96 -0.87 -13.27
C ALA A 140 12.20 -0.78 -14.60
N THR A 141 11.42 0.28 -14.82
CA THR A 141 10.74 0.55 -16.09
C THR A 141 11.74 0.78 -17.23
N GLY A 142 12.81 1.55 -17.00
CA GLY A 142 13.89 1.72 -17.97
C GLY A 142 14.63 0.42 -18.30
N GLN A 143 14.76 -0.48 -17.33
CA GLN A 143 15.36 -1.80 -17.55
C GLN A 143 14.46 -2.71 -18.40
N VAL A 144 13.13 -2.62 -18.25
CA VAL A 144 12.17 -3.29 -19.15
C VAL A 144 12.39 -2.83 -20.59
N LEU A 145 12.49 -1.51 -20.80
CA LEU A 145 12.67 -0.89 -22.12
C LEU A 145 13.98 -1.25 -22.80
N SER A 146 15.09 -1.28 -22.04
CA SER A 146 16.43 -1.46 -22.59
C SER A 146 16.84 -2.91 -22.81
N ARG A 147 16.37 -3.84 -21.97
CA ARG A 147 16.91 -5.22 -21.95
C ARG A 147 15.90 -6.30 -22.30
N GLY A 148 14.60 -6.07 -22.12
CA GLY A 148 13.60 -7.15 -22.17
C GLY A 148 13.97 -8.34 -21.26
N ARG A 149 13.27 -9.49 -21.38
CA ARG A 149 13.46 -10.70 -20.54
C ARG A 149 14.79 -11.46 -20.76
N ARG A 150 15.89 -10.79 -21.11
CA ARG A 150 17.14 -11.46 -21.52
C ARG A 150 17.96 -12.07 -20.37
N SER A 151 17.67 -11.75 -19.10
CA SER A 151 18.28 -12.36 -17.91
C SER A 151 17.30 -12.40 -16.74
N ARG A 152 17.42 -13.40 -15.86
CA ARG A 152 16.62 -13.52 -14.62
C ARG A 152 16.97 -12.46 -13.57
N ASP A 153 18.17 -11.88 -13.64
CA ASP A 153 18.71 -10.95 -12.64
C ASP A 153 18.70 -9.49 -13.11
N TRP A 154 17.85 -9.17 -14.09
CA TRP A 154 17.84 -7.88 -14.78
C TRP A 154 17.54 -6.67 -13.86
N LEU A 155 16.98 -6.90 -12.67
CA LEU A 155 16.68 -5.90 -11.64
C LEU A 155 17.67 -5.84 -10.46
N ARG A 156 18.72 -6.68 -10.42
CA ARG A 156 19.70 -6.67 -9.32
C ARG A 156 20.64 -5.46 -9.31
N GLY A 157 20.70 -4.70 -10.40
CA GLY A 157 21.61 -3.55 -10.54
C GLY A 157 21.04 -2.22 -10.07
N PHE A 158 19.97 -2.23 -9.25
CA PHE A 158 19.33 -0.99 -8.81
C PHE A 158 20.22 -0.20 -7.85
N GLU A 159 20.86 -0.90 -6.91
CA GLU A 159 21.75 -0.34 -5.90
C GLU A 159 22.92 0.38 -6.59
N ASP A 160 23.60 -0.27 -7.54
CA ASP A 160 24.65 0.35 -8.36
C ASP A 160 24.14 1.58 -9.13
N ALA A 161 22.90 1.54 -9.62
CA ALA A 161 22.32 2.67 -10.34
C ALA A 161 21.96 3.84 -9.42
N ALA A 162 21.51 3.55 -8.20
CA ALA A 162 21.25 4.54 -7.16
C ALA A 162 22.55 5.19 -6.67
N GLU A 163 23.63 4.42 -6.53
CA GLU A 163 24.97 4.93 -6.19
C GLU A 163 25.50 5.86 -7.29
N ARG A 164 25.49 5.42 -8.56
CA ARG A 164 25.87 6.27 -9.70
C ARG A 164 25.04 7.55 -9.79
N PHE A 165 23.74 7.47 -9.50
CA PHE A 165 22.89 8.65 -9.42
C PHE A 165 23.36 9.59 -8.30
N SER A 166 23.62 9.06 -7.10
CA SER A 166 24.07 9.84 -5.96
C SER A 166 25.40 10.56 -6.25
N GLU A 167 26.35 9.89 -6.88
CA GLU A 167 27.63 10.46 -7.32
C GLU A 167 27.40 11.59 -8.34
N ALA A 168 26.68 11.30 -9.43
CA ALA A 168 26.41 12.28 -10.50
C ALA A 168 25.60 13.49 -9.99
N TRP A 169 24.67 13.28 -9.06
CA TRP A 169 23.91 14.34 -8.40
C TRP A 169 24.81 15.19 -7.49
N SER A 170 25.73 14.56 -6.75
CA SER A 170 26.67 15.26 -5.87
C SER A 170 27.54 16.25 -6.63
N GLU A 171 28.00 15.89 -7.84
CA GLU A 171 28.73 16.79 -8.74
C GLU A 171 27.92 18.04 -9.16
N GLN A 172 26.58 17.97 -9.14
CA GLN A 172 25.73 19.11 -9.49
C GLN A 172 25.49 20.05 -8.32
N VAL A 173 25.50 19.54 -7.09
CA VAL A 173 25.12 20.31 -5.89
C VAL A 173 26.32 20.77 -5.06
N ILE A 174 27.43 20.04 -5.11
CA ILE A 174 28.69 20.40 -4.44
C ILE A 174 29.45 21.39 -5.32
N LYS A 175 29.86 22.51 -4.71
CA LYS A 175 30.69 23.53 -5.33
C LYS A 175 32.17 23.26 -5.11
N GLU A 176 32.52 22.95 -3.87
CA GLU A 176 33.92 22.78 -3.45
C GLU A 176 33.95 21.95 -2.17
N ILE A 177 34.98 21.11 -2.05
CA ILE A 177 35.29 20.39 -0.82
C ILE A 177 36.67 20.88 -0.38
N VAL A 178 36.71 21.57 0.75
CA VAL A 178 37.96 22.04 1.34
C VAL A 178 38.44 20.99 2.34
N PRO A 179 39.66 20.44 2.18
CA PRO A 179 40.20 19.46 3.10
C PRO A 179 40.32 20.07 4.50
N PRO A 180 40.21 19.25 5.55
CA PRO A 180 40.28 19.74 6.91
C PRO A 180 41.66 20.31 7.23
N VAL A 181 41.69 21.27 8.15
CA VAL A 181 42.93 21.97 8.58
C VAL A 181 43.79 21.07 9.48
N ASP A 182 43.17 20.09 10.14
CA ASP A 182 43.78 19.06 10.99
C ASP A 182 43.13 17.68 10.73
N GLU A 183 43.76 16.60 11.19
CA GLU A 183 43.26 15.22 10.96
C GLU A 183 41.93 14.90 11.68
N ASP A 184 41.55 15.69 12.70
CA ASP A 184 40.39 15.42 13.55
C ASP A 184 39.11 16.13 13.07
N SER A 185 39.21 17.06 12.11
CA SER A 185 38.08 17.82 11.58
C SER A 185 37.50 17.20 10.31
N PRO A 186 36.16 17.25 10.10
CA PRO A 186 35.57 16.86 8.83
C PRO A 186 35.89 17.89 7.72
N PRO A 187 35.90 17.48 6.44
CA PRO A 187 36.06 18.42 5.33
C PRO A 187 34.90 19.42 5.29
N THR A 188 35.19 20.65 4.88
CA THR A 188 34.15 21.68 4.69
C THR A 188 33.58 21.55 3.28
N VAL A 189 32.28 21.27 3.18
CA VAL A 189 31.59 21.13 1.90
C VAL A 189 30.79 22.40 1.57
N TYR A 190 31.22 23.11 0.54
CA TYR A 190 30.49 24.24 -0.03
C TYR A 190 29.50 23.74 -1.07
N ARG A 191 28.25 24.20 -0.98
CA ARG A 191 27.14 23.79 -1.84
C ARG A 191 26.66 24.96 -2.69
N TRP A 192 26.26 24.69 -3.93
CA TRP A 192 25.58 25.69 -4.76
C TRP A 192 24.22 26.04 -4.17
N VAL A 193 23.84 27.31 -4.26
CA VAL A 193 22.42 27.68 -4.24
C VAL A 193 21.84 27.22 -5.57
N LEU A 194 20.81 26.41 -5.52
CA LEU A 194 20.25 25.77 -6.71
C LEU A 194 19.44 26.78 -7.52
N ASP A 195 19.80 26.90 -8.79
CA ASP A 195 19.09 27.66 -9.81
C ASP A 195 18.45 26.70 -10.84
N HIS A 196 17.75 27.26 -11.83
CA HIS A 196 17.14 26.45 -12.90
C HIS A 196 18.17 25.66 -13.72
N VAL A 197 19.43 26.11 -13.82
CA VAL A 197 20.48 25.40 -14.57
C VAL A 197 20.90 24.15 -13.80
N ARG A 198 21.16 24.28 -12.49
CA ARG A 198 21.52 23.16 -11.62
C ARG A 198 20.37 22.18 -11.46
N LEU A 199 19.13 22.64 -11.32
CA LEU A 199 17.96 21.75 -11.27
C LEU A 199 17.81 20.91 -12.54
N ARG A 200 18.05 21.50 -13.72
CA ARG A 200 18.08 20.75 -15.00
C ARG A 200 19.24 19.76 -15.06
N ALA A 201 20.41 20.11 -14.54
CA ALA A 201 21.53 19.20 -14.48
C ALA A 201 21.26 18.01 -13.54
N CYS A 202 20.62 18.25 -12.38
CA CYS A 202 20.16 17.18 -11.49
C CYS A 202 19.12 16.26 -12.17
N LEU A 203 18.20 16.83 -12.95
CA LEU A 203 17.23 16.04 -13.74
C LEU A 203 17.95 15.15 -14.78
N ALA A 204 18.95 15.68 -15.47
CA ALA A 204 19.76 14.90 -16.41
C ALA A 204 20.52 13.77 -15.70
N ALA A 205 21.11 14.07 -14.53
CA ALA A 205 21.79 13.08 -13.69
C ALA A 205 20.84 11.97 -13.20
N ALA A 206 19.56 12.26 -12.96
CA ALA A 206 18.56 11.29 -12.56
C ALA A 206 18.05 10.42 -13.72
N THR A 207 17.81 11.03 -14.88
CA THR A 207 17.20 10.35 -16.04
C THR A 207 18.15 9.40 -16.76
N ALA A 208 19.46 9.72 -16.79
CA ALA A 208 20.48 8.87 -17.39
C ALA A 208 20.56 7.44 -16.77
N PRO A 209 20.73 7.26 -15.45
CA PRO A 209 20.76 5.94 -14.82
C PRO A 209 19.39 5.26 -14.81
N ALA A 210 18.29 6.01 -14.74
CA ALA A 210 16.94 5.45 -14.75
C ALA A 210 16.58 4.76 -16.09
N GLY A 211 17.21 5.16 -17.20
CA GLY A 211 17.01 4.50 -18.50
C GLY A 211 15.58 4.61 -19.06
N VAL A 212 14.76 5.52 -18.53
CA VAL A 212 13.35 5.67 -18.90
C VAL A 212 13.14 6.31 -20.28
N GLY A 213 14.19 6.91 -20.86
CA GLY A 213 14.17 7.55 -22.18
C GLY A 213 13.01 8.54 -22.34
N GLU A 214 12.47 8.65 -23.56
CA GLU A 214 11.26 9.44 -23.84
C GLU A 214 9.95 8.74 -23.38
N ALA A 215 10.02 7.45 -22.99
CA ALA A 215 8.83 6.62 -22.76
C ALA A 215 7.93 7.13 -21.62
N LEU A 216 8.52 7.75 -20.59
CA LEU A 216 7.77 8.31 -19.46
C LEU A 216 7.65 9.85 -19.49
N SER A 217 8.23 10.52 -20.51
CA SER A 217 8.17 11.99 -20.66
C SER A 217 8.55 12.78 -19.39
N CYS A 218 9.65 12.39 -18.74
CA CYS A 218 10.06 12.89 -17.43
C CYS A 218 10.75 14.27 -17.48
N THR A 219 10.07 15.32 -17.94
CA THR A 219 10.68 16.66 -18.09
C THR A 219 10.34 17.64 -16.97
N GLU A 220 9.23 17.43 -16.26
CA GLU A 220 8.77 18.36 -15.22
C GLU A 220 9.56 18.17 -13.91
N ILE A 221 9.98 19.29 -13.31
CA ILE A 221 10.52 19.35 -11.96
C ILE A 221 9.45 19.98 -11.06
N ARG A 222 9.19 19.36 -9.90
CA ARG A 222 8.18 19.82 -8.95
C ARG A 222 8.82 20.04 -7.59
N ILE A 223 8.47 21.13 -6.93
CA ILE A 223 8.99 21.49 -5.61
C ILE A 223 7.84 21.56 -4.62
N ARG A 224 7.93 20.74 -3.57
CA ARG A 224 7.05 20.82 -2.40
C ARG A 224 7.77 21.53 -1.28
N SER A 225 7.19 22.59 -0.74
CA SER A 225 7.76 23.36 0.38
C SER A 225 6.99 23.10 1.66
N GLN A 226 7.69 22.94 2.78
CA GLN A 226 7.09 22.74 4.10
C GLN A 226 7.89 23.43 5.19
N ILE A 227 7.19 23.89 6.22
CA ILE A 227 7.82 24.44 7.43
C ILE A 227 8.06 23.28 8.40
N VAL A 228 9.31 23.12 8.83
CA VAL A 228 9.72 22.08 9.77
C VAL A 228 10.41 22.67 10.99
N ALA A 229 10.56 21.87 12.04
CA ALA A 229 11.40 22.27 13.17
C ALA A 229 12.87 22.30 12.70
N ARG A 230 13.61 23.35 13.05
CA ARG A 230 15.01 23.53 12.64
C ARG A 230 15.91 22.35 13.01
N ARG A 231 15.66 21.74 14.18
CA ARG A 231 16.38 20.53 14.65
C ARG A 231 16.18 19.27 13.77
N THR A 232 15.15 19.25 12.93
CA THR A 232 14.82 18.12 12.04
C THR A 232 14.86 18.53 10.57
N ALA A 233 15.48 19.67 10.24
CA ALA A 233 15.53 20.17 8.87
C ALA A 233 16.25 19.19 7.94
N ASP A 234 17.38 18.68 8.42
CA ASP A 234 18.27 17.78 7.66
C ASP A 234 17.92 16.30 7.85
N SER A 235 17.04 15.96 8.81
CA SER A 235 16.55 14.59 8.99
C SER A 235 15.34 14.35 8.09
N GLY A 236 15.53 13.53 7.06
CA GLY A 236 14.55 13.13 6.03
C GLY A 236 13.39 12.27 6.54
N GLY A 237 12.69 12.73 7.58
CA GLY A 237 11.46 12.12 8.03
C GLY A 237 10.34 12.32 7.00
N HIS A 238 9.90 11.20 6.41
CA HIS A 238 8.58 10.92 5.82
C HIS A 238 8.39 11.02 4.29
N GLU A 239 9.40 11.32 3.48
CA GLU A 239 9.23 11.32 2.01
C GLU A 239 10.19 10.35 1.34
N PHE A 240 9.70 9.14 1.07
CA PHE A 240 10.42 8.13 0.30
C PHE A 240 9.78 8.04 -1.10
N LEU A 241 10.59 7.87 -2.15
CA LEU A 241 10.08 7.50 -3.47
C LEU A 241 9.85 5.99 -3.60
N ASN A 242 10.57 5.21 -2.79
CA ASN A 242 10.62 3.75 -2.85
C ASN A 242 9.91 3.13 -1.65
N SER A 243 9.57 1.84 -1.77
CA SER A 243 9.08 1.04 -0.65
C SER A 243 10.16 0.88 0.42
N PHE A 244 9.78 1.04 1.69
CA PHE A 244 10.73 0.99 2.81
C PHE A 244 11.32 -0.41 3.05
N ILE A 245 10.60 -1.47 2.64
CA ILE A 245 11.02 -2.87 2.82
C ILE A 245 11.85 -3.42 1.67
N MET A 246 12.06 -2.64 0.60
CA MET A 246 12.69 -3.14 -0.62
C MET A 246 14.12 -3.65 -0.37
N GLY A 247 14.93 -2.91 0.40
CA GLY A 247 16.28 -3.33 0.78
C GLY A 247 16.27 -4.53 1.74
N ASP A 248 15.29 -4.60 2.65
CA ASP A 248 15.13 -5.74 3.55
C ASP A 248 14.82 -7.01 2.75
N LEU A 249 13.97 -6.93 1.72
CA LEU A 249 13.65 -8.08 0.86
C LEU A 249 14.88 -8.59 0.10
N GLU A 250 15.73 -7.70 -0.40
CA GLU A 250 17.00 -8.11 -1.04
C GLU A 250 17.91 -8.84 -0.05
N TRP A 251 18.07 -8.27 1.14
CA TRP A 251 18.87 -8.87 2.20
C TRP A 251 18.33 -10.25 2.58
N VAL A 252 17.01 -10.38 2.80
CA VAL A 252 16.36 -11.66 3.13
C VAL A 252 16.49 -12.66 1.98
N ALA A 253 16.37 -12.23 0.72
CA ALA A 253 16.58 -13.10 -0.44
C ALA A 253 18.00 -13.66 -0.49
N GLY A 254 19.02 -12.83 -0.25
CA GLY A 254 20.41 -13.23 -0.17
C GLY A 254 20.70 -14.21 0.96
N ARG A 255 20.02 -14.07 2.11
CA ARG A 255 20.09 -15.01 3.25
C ARG A 255 19.37 -16.32 2.94
N ALA A 256 18.18 -16.26 2.34
CA ALA A 256 17.41 -17.43 1.93
C ALA A 256 18.16 -18.29 0.91
N ALA A 257 18.86 -17.67 -0.05
CA ALA A 257 19.67 -18.39 -1.04
C ALA A 257 20.84 -19.18 -0.41
N LYS A 258 21.27 -18.80 0.80
CA LYS A 258 22.33 -19.48 1.58
C LYS A 258 21.77 -20.47 2.59
N GLY A 259 20.44 -20.67 2.64
CA GLY A 259 19.77 -21.48 3.67
C GLY A 259 19.80 -20.85 5.07
N ASP A 260 20.14 -19.56 5.17
CA ASP A 260 20.38 -18.86 6.44
C ASP A 260 19.16 -18.02 6.85
N VAL A 261 18.03 -18.71 7.01
CA VAL A 261 16.73 -18.13 7.36
C VAL A 261 16.06 -18.95 8.48
N GLY A 262 15.32 -18.27 9.35
CA GLY A 262 14.69 -18.89 10.52
C GLY A 262 13.60 -19.92 10.17
N ALA A 263 13.31 -20.83 11.10
CA ALA A 263 12.36 -21.92 10.91
C ALA A 263 10.96 -21.45 10.44
N ALA A 264 10.47 -20.33 10.97
CA ALA A 264 9.18 -19.78 10.58
C ALA A 264 9.13 -19.38 9.09
N LEU A 265 10.17 -18.71 8.58
CA LEU A 265 10.22 -18.31 7.18
C LEU A 265 10.42 -19.52 6.26
N CYS A 266 11.23 -20.50 6.69
CA CYS A 266 11.40 -21.77 5.99
C CYS A 266 10.08 -22.54 5.84
N GLU A 267 9.25 -22.53 6.88
CA GLU A 267 7.94 -23.17 6.89
C GLU A 267 6.92 -22.39 6.05
N TYR A 268 6.92 -21.06 6.16
CA TYR A 268 6.03 -20.20 5.37
C TYR A 268 6.30 -20.32 3.86
N LEU A 269 7.58 -20.28 3.46
CA LEU A 269 8.03 -20.42 2.08
C LEU A 269 8.33 -21.87 1.69
N ARG A 270 7.71 -22.85 2.36
CA ARG A 270 7.93 -24.27 2.04
C ARG A 270 7.50 -24.54 0.59
N PRO A 271 8.36 -25.15 -0.25
CA PRO A 271 7.99 -25.51 -1.61
C PRO A 271 6.72 -26.36 -1.63
N GLU A 272 5.85 -26.14 -2.61
CA GLU A 272 4.56 -26.82 -2.70
C GLU A 272 4.69 -28.35 -2.70
N ALA A 273 5.72 -28.89 -3.35
CA ALA A 273 6.03 -30.32 -3.38
C ALA A 273 6.36 -30.92 -2.00
N GLU A 274 6.79 -30.10 -1.03
CA GLU A 274 7.11 -30.52 0.34
C GLU A 274 5.94 -30.31 1.31
N ILE A 275 4.85 -29.71 0.83
CA ILE A 275 3.65 -29.55 1.62
C ILE A 275 2.99 -30.92 1.78
N ARG A 276 2.84 -31.37 3.03
CA ARG A 276 2.10 -32.60 3.38
C ARG A 276 0.59 -32.39 3.16
N THR A 277 0.16 -32.40 1.92
CA THR A 277 -1.25 -32.23 1.51
C THR A 277 -2.16 -33.28 2.13
N THR A 278 -1.67 -34.51 2.34
CA THR A 278 -2.41 -35.59 3.00
C THR A 278 -2.71 -35.33 4.48
N ALA A 279 -1.93 -34.46 5.14
CA ALA A 279 -2.18 -34.01 6.50
C ALA A 279 -3.00 -32.71 6.56
N ARG A 280 -3.30 -32.10 5.41
CA ARG A 280 -4.13 -30.89 5.35
C ARG A 280 -5.59 -31.29 5.38
N VAL A 281 -6.32 -30.73 6.33
CA VAL A 281 -7.78 -30.80 6.36
C VAL A 281 -8.31 -29.72 5.42
N ASP A 282 -8.96 -30.13 4.33
CA ASP A 282 -9.76 -29.20 3.53
C ASP A 282 -10.96 -28.75 4.37
N VAL A 283 -10.86 -27.55 4.93
CA VAL A 283 -11.91 -26.95 5.77
C VAL A 283 -13.22 -26.70 5.03
N ARG A 284 -13.22 -26.68 3.68
CA ARG A 284 -14.45 -26.61 2.87
C ARG A 284 -15.10 -27.98 2.74
N ALA A 285 -14.30 -29.04 2.62
CA ALA A 285 -14.77 -30.42 2.48
C ALA A 285 -15.09 -31.10 3.83
N GLN A 286 -14.44 -30.67 4.93
CA GLN A 286 -14.59 -31.22 6.27
C GLN A 286 -14.88 -30.12 7.31
N PRO A 287 -16.09 -29.52 7.29
CA PRO A 287 -16.48 -28.44 8.19
C PRO A 287 -16.70 -28.86 9.66
N ALA A 288 -16.53 -30.14 10.00
CA ALA A 288 -16.97 -30.76 11.25
C ALA A 288 -16.20 -30.32 12.52
N ALA A 289 -15.20 -29.44 12.43
CA ALA A 289 -14.43 -28.96 13.57
C ALA A 289 -15.00 -27.71 14.25
N TYR A 290 -16.15 -27.19 13.80
CA TYR A 290 -16.81 -26.01 14.37
C TYR A 290 -18.32 -26.24 14.55
N PRO A 291 -18.98 -25.60 15.54
CA PRO A 291 -20.42 -25.73 15.69
C PRO A 291 -21.09 -25.32 14.38
N THR A 292 -22.09 -26.07 13.94
CA THR A 292 -22.77 -25.89 12.66
C THR A 292 -23.50 -24.55 12.62
N LEU A 293 -22.78 -23.50 12.24
CA LEU A 293 -23.38 -22.20 11.95
C LEU A 293 -24.33 -22.34 10.76
N PRO A 294 -25.53 -21.71 10.82
CA PRO A 294 -26.39 -21.58 9.65
C PRO A 294 -25.59 -21.06 8.44
N PRO A 295 -25.94 -21.48 7.21
CA PRO A 295 -25.31 -20.93 6.01
C PRO A 295 -25.38 -19.41 5.96
N SER A 296 -24.40 -18.79 5.30
CA SER A 296 -24.40 -17.35 5.00
C SER A 296 -25.72 -16.98 4.34
N LYS A 297 -26.37 -15.89 4.81
CA LYS A 297 -27.70 -15.51 4.34
C LYS A 297 -27.99 -14.03 4.52
N TRP A 298 -28.93 -13.54 3.74
CA TRP A 298 -29.57 -12.25 3.91
C TRP A 298 -30.80 -12.38 4.81
N ILE A 299 -30.83 -11.70 5.94
CA ILE A 299 -31.99 -11.55 6.82
C ILE A 299 -32.75 -10.31 6.35
N ASP A 300 -33.84 -10.54 5.62
CA ASP A 300 -34.57 -9.48 4.92
C ASP A 300 -35.45 -8.70 5.90
N VAL A 301 -35.04 -7.46 6.19
CA VAL A 301 -35.71 -6.58 7.16
C VAL A 301 -36.15 -5.29 6.48
N SER A 302 -37.43 -5.19 6.16
CA SER A 302 -38.05 -3.96 5.71
C SER A 302 -38.60 -3.17 6.90
N GLY A 303 -37.85 -2.14 7.35
CA GLY A 303 -38.30 -1.24 8.42
C GLY A 303 -38.95 0.03 7.86
N ALA A 304 -40.14 0.38 8.38
CA ALA A 304 -40.85 1.60 7.96
C ALA A 304 -40.34 2.88 8.64
N THR A 305 -39.69 2.75 9.80
CA THR A 305 -39.20 3.87 10.61
C THR A 305 -37.68 3.91 10.64
N ALA A 306 -37.12 5.12 10.57
CA ALA A 306 -35.68 5.34 10.54
C ALA A 306 -35.28 6.54 11.42
N GLN A 307 -34.13 6.43 12.09
CA GLN A 307 -33.49 7.52 12.82
C GLN A 307 -32.16 7.85 12.11
N GLY A 308 -32.15 8.88 11.27
CA GLY A 308 -31.05 9.04 10.31
C GLY A 308 -31.07 7.91 9.29
N HIS A 309 -29.99 7.13 9.19
CA HIS A 309 -29.89 5.89 8.41
C HIS A 309 -30.17 4.62 9.22
N TRP A 310 -30.29 4.74 10.55
CA TRP A 310 -30.53 3.61 11.44
C TRP A 310 -31.97 3.10 11.32
N ILE A 311 -32.11 1.80 11.10
CA ILE A 311 -33.39 1.08 11.11
C ILE A 311 -33.46 0.27 12.40
N PRO A 312 -34.32 0.65 13.37
CA PRO A 312 -34.41 -0.05 14.67
C PRO A 312 -34.69 -1.55 14.54
N ASP A 313 -35.41 -1.94 13.50
CA ASP A 313 -35.81 -3.34 13.25
C ASP A 313 -34.62 -4.21 12.88
N GLU A 314 -33.67 -3.65 12.12
CA GLU A 314 -32.40 -4.31 11.82
C GLU A 314 -31.56 -4.49 13.09
N GLY A 315 -31.59 -3.49 13.98
CA GLY A 315 -30.94 -3.58 15.29
C GLY A 315 -31.50 -4.70 16.15
N ARG A 316 -32.82 -4.88 16.19
CA ARG A 316 -33.45 -5.99 16.92
C ARG A 316 -33.09 -7.34 16.31
N GLN A 317 -32.92 -7.42 15.00
CA GLN A 317 -32.42 -8.63 14.35
C GLN A 317 -30.96 -8.91 14.68
N LEU A 318 -30.11 -7.87 14.68
CA LEU A 318 -28.74 -8.00 15.13
C LEU A 318 -28.68 -8.55 16.56
N ASP A 319 -29.49 -8.02 17.47
CA ASP A 319 -29.54 -8.49 18.86
C ASP A 319 -29.94 -9.96 18.97
N ARG A 320 -30.86 -10.43 18.12
CA ARG A 320 -31.25 -11.85 18.05
C ARG A 320 -30.10 -12.71 17.56
N VAL A 321 -29.43 -12.31 16.47
CA VAL A 321 -28.28 -13.06 15.93
C VAL A 321 -27.15 -13.14 16.96
N LEU A 322 -26.78 -12.02 17.59
CA LEU A 322 -25.74 -12.00 18.62
C LEU A 322 -26.14 -12.80 19.86
N GLY A 323 -27.41 -12.74 20.27
CA GLY A 323 -27.96 -13.57 21.34
C GLY A 323 -27.81 -15.06 21.04
N THR A 324 -28.27 -15.51 19.86
CA THR A 324 -28.13 -16.91 19.44
C THR A 324 -26.67 -17.36 19.37
N LEU A 325 -25.75 -16.53 18.86
CA LEU A 325 -24.32 -16.86 18.83
C LEU A 325 -23.76 -17.03 20.25
N ALA A 326 -24.12 -16.14 21.17
CA ALA A 326 -23.71 -16.24 22.57
C ALA A 326 -24.32 -17.46 23.29
N ASP A 327 -25.59 -17.78 23.03
CA ASP A 327 -26.29 -18.94 23.60
C ASP A 327 -25.67 -20.26 23.11
N LEU A 328 -25.19 -20.27 21.86
CA LEU A 328 -24.41 -21.36 21.27
C LEU A 328 -22.93 -21.35 21.70
N GLN A 329 -22.56 -20.49 22.65
CA GLN A 329 -21.22 -20.36 23.23
C GLN A 329 -20.11 -20.06 22.20
N PHE A 330 -20.42 -19.31 21.14
CA PHE A 330 -19.39 -18.80 20.24
C PHE A 330 -18.52 -17.76 20.94
N ASP A 331 -17.22 -17.80 20.66
CA ASP A 331 -16.31 -16.74 21.05
C ASP A 331 -16.67 -15.46 20.30
N MET A 332 -17.13 -14.46 21.05
CA MET A 332 -17.58 -13.18 20.50
C MET A 332 -16.42 -12.35 19.91
N SER A 333 -15.16 -12.69 20.22
CA SER A 333 -13.98 -12.10 19.57
C SER A 333 -13.82 -12.54 18.10
N GLU A 334 -14.44 -13.65 17.72
CA GLU A 334 -14.50 -14.15 16.34
C GLU A 334 -15.76 -13.66 15.58
N VAL A 335 -16.47 -12.67 16.14
CA VAL A 335 -17.63 -12.04 15.54
C VAL A 335 -17.34 -10.56 15.24
N MET A 336 -17.71 -10.12 14.05
CA MET A 336 -17.56 -8.73 13.61
C MET A 336 -18.88 -8.19 13.05
N VAL A 337 -19.24 -6.97 13.44
CA VAL A 337 -20.40 -6.23 12.92
C VAL A 337 -19.92 -5.02 12.14
N ILE A 338 -20.31 -4.94 10.87
CA ILE A 338 -19.92 -3.86 9.96
C ILE A 338 -21.17 -3.07 9.58
N ALA A 339 -21.04 -1.74 9.60
CA ALA A 339 -22.08 -0.80 9.20
C ALA A 339 -21.56 0.22 8.16
N PRO A 340 -22.34 0.55 7.13
CA PRO A 340 -21.92 1.50 6.08
C PRO A 340 -21.98 2.97 6.51
N PHE A 341 -22.85 3.31 7.47
CA PHE A 341 -23.06 4.70 7.92
C PHE A 341 -22.60 4.90 9.37
N ARG A 342 -22.12 6.11 9.69
CA ARG A 342 -21.55 6.44 11.02
C ARG A 342 -22.58 6.39 12.15
N ASP A 343 -23.82 6.74 11.86
CA ASP A 343 -24.93 6.68 12.80
C ASP A 343 -25.36 5.24 13.10
N ILE A 344 -25.40 4.35 12.10
CA ILE A 344 -25.58 2.89 12.30
C ILE A 344 -24.41 2.33 13.11
N ALA A 345 -23.18 2.64 12.71
CA ALA A 345 -21.97 2.20 13.41
C ALA A 345 -22.03 2.54 14.90
N ARG A 346 -22.43 3.77 15.24
CA ARG A 346 -22.62 4.21 16.63
C ARG A 346 -23.62 3.34 17.40
N GLN A 347 -24.72 2.93 16.77
CA GLN A 347 -25.73 2.08 17.37
C GLN A 347 -25.23 0.64 17.57
N VAL A 348 -24.52 0.07 16.58
CA VAL A 348 -24.03 -1.32 16.68
C VAL A 348 -22.83 -1.45 17.63
N SER A 349 -21.93 -0.47 17.67
CA SER A 349 -20.75 -0.48 18.57
C SER A 349 -21.11 -0.56 20.05
N GLY A 350 -22.29 -0.11 20.46
CA GLY A 350 -22.75 -0.23 21.85
C GLY A 350 -22.85 -1.69 22.35
N ARG A 351 -23.01 -2.65 21.43
CA ARG A 351 -23.16 -4.08 21.76
C ARG A 351 -21.86 -4.73 22.24
N SER A 352 -20.70 -4.14 21.93
CA SER A 352 -19.40 -4.61 22.45
C SER A 352 -19.29 -4.53 23.98
N ARG A 353 -20.15 -3.73 24.66
CA ARG A 353 -20.23 -3.73 26.13
C ARG A 353 -20.86 -5.00 26.69
N ARG A 354 -21.83 -5.56 25.96
CA ARG A 354 -22.56 -6.78 26.35
C ARG A 354 -21.82 -8.05 25.91
N TYR A 355 -21.07 -7.97 24.82
CA TYR A 355 -20.32 -9.07 24.23
C TYR A 355 -18.82 -8.71 24.18
N PRO A 356 -18.04 -9.02 25.23
CA PRO A 356 -16.60 -8.78 25.24
C PRO A 356 -15.92 -9.44 24.03
N GLY A 357 -15.00 -8.73 23.39
CA GLY A 357 -14.31 -9.19 22.18
C GLY A 357 -14.99 -8.82 20.85
N LEU A 358 -16.31 -8.57 20.85
CA LEU A 358 -17.06 -8.21 19.64
C LEU A 358 -16.52 -6.93 19.00
N VAL A 359 -16.07 -7.02 17.74
CA VAL A 359 -15.66 -5.86 16.94
C VAL A 359 -16.87 -5.32 16.19
N ALA A 360 -17.35 -4.13 16.53
CA ALA A 360 -18.51 -3.53 15.88
C ALA A 360 -18.25 -2.07 15.48
N GLY A 361 -18.49 -1.71 14.22
CA GLY A 361 -18.28 -0.35 13.76
C GLY A 361 -18.42 -0.14 12.26
N THR A 362 -17.74 0.88 11.74
CA THR A 362 -17.75 1.21 10.30
C THR A 362 -16.86 0.26 9.49
N VAL A 363 -16.91 0.34 8.17
CA VAL A 363 -15.95 -0.29 7.25
C VAL A 363 -14.49 -0.05 7.67
N HIS A 364 -14.14 1.15 8.13
CA HIS A 364 -12.79 1.48 8.59
C HIS A 364 -12.40 0.72 9.87
N THR A 365 -13.37 0.41 10.73
CA THR A 365 -13.15 -0.38 11.96
C THR A 365 -12.75 -1.83 11.63
N ALA A 366 -13.13 -2.33 10.46
CA ALA A 366 -12.79 -3.66 9.96
C ALA A 366 -11.47 -3.70 9.18
N GLN A 367 -10.84 -2.56 8.88
CA GLN A 367 -9.64 -2.52 8.03
C GLN A 367 -8.46 -3.25 8.70
N GLY A 368 -7.91 -4.25 8.00
CA GLY A 368 -6.82 -5.09 8.50
C GLY A 368 -7.22 -6.18 9.50
N LYS A 369 -8.50 -6.29 9.86
CA LYS A 369 -9.03 -7.34 10.76
C LYS A 369 -9.77 -8.40 9.96
N GLN A 370 -9.98 -9.59 10.52
CA GLN A 370 -10.83 -10.65 9.97
C GLN A 370 -11.53 -11.37 11.12
N ALA A 371 -12.69 -11.95 10.86
CA ALA A 371 -13.48 -12.69 11.85
C ALA A 371 -14.11 -13.93 11.20
N ASP A 372 -14.37 -14.98 11.98
CA ASP A 372 -15.10 -16.14 11.47
C ASP A 372 -16.51 -15.77 10.99
N ILE A 373 -17.17 -14.89 11.73
CA ILE A 373 -18.54 -14.44 11.44
C ILE A 373 -18.54 -12.92 11.22
N VAL A 374 -18.97 -12.49 10.05
CA VAL A 374 -19.25 -11.08 9.76
C VAL A 374 -20.75 -10.86 9.61
N ILE A 375 -21.27 -9.85 10.31
CA ILE A 375 -22.64 -9.39 10.21
C ILE A 375 -22.64 -7.97 9.62
N LEU A 376 -23.13 -7.82 8.39
CA LEU A 376 -23.30 -6.54 7.72
C LEU A 376 -24.70 -5.98 8.02
N VAL A 377 -24.78 -4.85 8.73
CA VAL A 377 -26.04 -4.16 9.04
C VAL A 377 -26.15 -2.92 8.17
N LEU A 378 -27.08 -2.93 7.21
CA LEU A 378 -27.09 -2.01 6.09
C LEU A 378 -27.78 -0.68 6.38
N GLY A 379 -28.93 -0.72 7.06
CA GLY A 379 -29.86 0.38 7.21
C GLY A 379 -30.23 1.05 5.89
N GLY A 380 -30.38 2.37 5.94
CA GLY A 380 -30.72 3.18 4.78
C GLY A 380 -32.19 3.58 4.79
N ASN A 381 -32.42 4.82 5.22
CA ASN A 381 -33.76 5.39 5.36
C ASN A 381 -34.60 5.25 4.07
N PRO A 382 -35.78 4.60 4.13
CA PRO A 382 -36.66 4.45 2.97
C PRO A 382 -37.07 5.78 2.32
N GLN A 383 -37.18 6.85 3.12
CA GLN A 383 -37.54 8.19 2.66
C GLN A 383 -36.37 8.95 2.02
N ARG A 384 -35.13 8.43 2.11
CA ARG A 384 -33.93 9.05 1.55
C ARG A 384 -33.14 8.04 0.70
N PRO A 385 -33.65 7.68 -0.50
CA PRO A 385 -33.06 6.63 -1.33
C PRO A 385 -31.62 6.91 -1.78
N GLY A 386 -31.24 8.20 -1.93
CA GLY A 386 -29.89 8.59 -2.34
C GLY A 386 -28.77 8.14 -1.40
N ALA A 387 -29.07 7.89 -0.12
CA ALA A 387 -28.07 7.40 0.83
C ALA A 387 -27.61 5.97 0.49
N ARG A 388 -28.54 5.10 0.08
CA ARG A 388 -28.23 3.73 -0.36
C ARG A 388 -27.43 3.74 -1.67
N GLN A 389 -27.82 4.61 -2.61
CA GLN A 389 -27.10 4.79 -3.87
C GLN A 389 -25.67 5.27 -3.66
N TRP A 390 -25.47 6.23 -2.75
CA TRP A 390 -24.13 6.70 -2.38
C TRP A 390 -23.29 5.58 -1.76
N ALA A 391 -23.84 4.84 -0.79
CA ALA A 391 -23.13 3.74 -0.13
C ALA A 391 -22.77 2.60 -1.08
N ALA A 392 -23.60 2.36 -2.11
CA ALA A 392 -23.40 1.36 -3.15
C ALA A 392 -22.65 1.90 -4.40
N SER A 393 -22.23 3.17 -4.41
CA SER A 393 -21.62 3.79 -5.60
C SER A 393 -20.29 3.15 -6.00
N ARG A 394 -19.56 2.59 -5.02
CA ARG A 394 -18.32 1.83 -5.19
C ARG A 394 -18.45 0.45 -4.52
N PRO A 395 -17.71 -0.57 -4.99
CA PRO A 395 -17.81 -1.92 -4.44
C PRO A 395 -17.17 -2.06 -3.03
N ASN A 396 -16.42 -1.06 -2.57
CA ASN A 396 -15.55 -1.14 -1.38
C ASN A 396 -16.29 -1.62 -0.12
N LEU A 397 -17.52 -1.15 0.11
CA LEU A 397 -18.34 -1.59 1.24
C LEU A 397 -18.57 -3.10 1.22
N LEU A 398 -18.99 -3.63 0.06
CA LEU A 398 -19.29 -5.04 -0.13
C LEU A 398 -18.00 -5.88 -0.10
N ASN A 399 -16.96 -5.43 -0.80
CA ASN A 399 -15.66 -6.11 -0.82
C ASN A 399 -15.09 -6.24 0.59
N VAL A 400 -15.19 -5.20 1.41
CA VAL A 400 -14.77 -5.28 2.81
C VAL A 400 -15.67 -6.24 3.57
N ALA A 401 -17.00 -6.11 3.53
CA ALA A 401 -17.86 -7.03 4.28
C ALA A 401 -17.63 -8.51 3.93
N VAL A 402 -17.47 -8.84 2.65
CA VAL A 402 -17.27 -10.20 2.15
C VAL A 402 -15.87 -10.73 2.48
N SER A 403 -14.81 -9.95 2.22
CA SER A 403 -13.42 -10.41 2.42
C SER A 403 -12.99 -10.51 3.89
N ARG A 404 -13.79 -9.95 4.82
CA ARG A 404 -13.51 -10.00 6.26
C ARG A 404 -14.05 -11.25 6.93
N ALA A 405 -14.99 -11.94 6.28
CA ALA A 405 -15.58 -13.18 6.77
C ALA A 405 -14.72 -14.38 6.39
N LYS A 406 -14.20 -15.11 7.39
CA LYS A 406 -13.49 -16.37 7.14
C LYS A 406 -14.48 -17.51 6.84
N ARG A 407 -15.69 -17.46 7.40
CA ARG A 407 -16.65 -18.58 7.33
C ARG A 407 -18.09 -18.20 7.01
N ARG A 408 -18.65 -17.22 7.72
CA ARG A 408 -20.06 -16.84 7.58
C ARG A 408 -20.24 -15.34 7.38
N LEU A 409 -21.09 -15.01 6.41
CA LEU A 409 -21.58 -13.66 6.16
C LEU A 409 -23.09 -13.62 6.39
N TYR A 410 -23.52 -12.80 7.33
CA TYR A 410 -24.93 -12.47 7.52
C TYR A 410 -25.17 -11.02 7.11
N VAL A 411 -26.15 -10.78 6.24
CA VAL A 411 -26.53 -9.42 5.84
C VAL A 411 -27.89 -9.12 6.44
N ILE A 412 -28.04 -7.98 7.12
CA ILE A 412 -29.29 -7.52 7.71
C ILE A 412 -29.69 -6.22 7.02
N GLY A 413 -30.88 -6.21 6.41
CA GLY A 413 -31.46 -5.00 5.81
C GLY A 413 -32.51 -5.30 4.75
N ASP A 414 -33.11 -4.27 4.20
CA ASP A 414 -34.17 -4.40 3.17
C ASP A 414 -33.58 -4.94 1.87
N ARG A 415 -33.80 -6.23 1.60
CA ARG A 415 -33.18 -6.92 0.46
C ARG A 415 -33.66 -6.33 -0.85
N ARG A 416 -34.95 -6.02 -0.97
CA ARG A 416 -35.51 -5.45 -2.21
C ARG A 416 -34.91 -4.09 -2.50
N ALA A 417 -34.81 -3.25 -1.46
CA ALA A 417 -34.34 -1.89 -1.58
C ALA A 417 -32.83 -1.81 -1.90
N TRP A 418 -32.03 -2.75 -1.38
CA TRP A 418 -30.60 -2.84 -1.65
C TRP A 418 -30.25 -3.62 -2.92
N ALA A 419 -31.01 -4.66 -3.29
CA ALA A 419 -30.79 -5.41 -4.53
C ALA A 419 -30.93 -4.54 -5.80
N ALA A 420 -31.68 -3.44 -5.71
CA ALA A 420 -31.79 -2.44 -6.78
C ALA A 420 -30.55 -1.53 -6.91
N GLN A 421 -29.58 -1.62 -5.99
CA GLN A 421 -28.36 -0.80 -6.01
C GLN A 421 -27.21 -1.54 -6.70
N ARG A 422 -26.24 -0.77 -7.22
CA ARG A 422 -25.04 -1.31 -7.88
C ARG A 422 -24.30 -2.25 -6.94
N HIS A 423 -23.74 -3.35 -7.47
CA HIS A 423 -23.01 -4.40 -6.75
C HIS A 423 -23.88 -5.27 -5.81
N PHE A 424 -24.90 -4.70 -5.16
CA PHE A 424 -25.80 -5.44 -4.28
C PHE A 424 -26.79 -6.35 -5.03
N SER A 425 -27.04 -6.10 -6.32
CA SER A 425 -27.79 -7.02 -7.18
C SER A 425 -27.15 -8.41 -7.27
N VAL A 426 -25.81 -8.46 -7.36
CA VAL A 426 -25.02 -9.70 -7.40
C VAL A 426 -25.08 -10.39 -6.04
N LEU A 427 -24.80 -9.66 -4.96
CA LEU A 427 -24.91 -10.20 -3.59
C LEU A 427 -26.31 -10.78 -3.33
N ALA A 428 -27.37 -10.10 -3.76
CA ALA A 428 -28.73 -10.56 -3.56
C ALA A 428 -29.06 -11.81 -4.40
N ALA A 429 -28.42 -11.98 -5.57
CA ALA A 429 -28.60 -13.17 -6.41
C ALA A 429 -27.89 -14.39 -5.82
N ASP A 430 -26.69 -14.20 -5.28
CA ASP A 430 -25.83 -15.30 -4.81
C ASP A 430 -26.08 -15.69 -3.35
N LEU A 431 -26.53 -14.75 -2.52
CA LEU A 431 -26.77 -14.98 -1.10
C LEU A 431 -28.24 -15.40 -0.87
N PRO A 432 -28.51 -16.61 -0.31
CA PRO A 432 -29.87 -17.01 0.03
C PRO A 432 -30.45 -16.06 1.07
N HIS A 433 -31.78 -15.89 1.10
CA HIS A 433 -32.44 -14.97 2.02
C HIS A 433 -33.49 -15.66 2.89
N THR A 434 -33.72 -15.10 4.06
CA THR A 434 -34.73 -15.55 5.02
C THR A 434 -35.47 -14.35 5.59
N THR A 435 -36.71 -14.56 6.02
CA THR A 435 -37.44 -13.57 6.82
C THR A 435 -36.74 -13.30 8.17
N PRO A 436 -37.05 -12.17 8.84
CA PRO A 436 -36.47 -11.85 10.14
C PRO A 436 -36.73 -12.96 11.17
N ILE A 437 -35.75 -13.23 12.03
CA ILE A 437 -35.90 -14.18 13.14
C ILE A 437 -37.02 -13.65 14.05
N LYS A 438 -38.07 -14.43 14.31
CA LYS A 438 -39.19 -14.00 15.16
C LYS A 438 -38.74 -13.91 16.63
N PRO A 439 -39.32 -13.00 17.45
CA PRO A 439 -39.12 -13.07 18.89
C PRO A 439 -39.62 -14.41 19.42
N HIS A 440 -38.85 -15.01 20.33
CA HIS A 440 -39.31 -16.12 21.16
C HIS A 440 -40.30 -15.63 22.22
#